data_AF-A0A7X6RH19-F1
#
_entry.id   AF-A0A7X6RH19-F1
#
_cell.length_a   1.000
_cell.length_b   1.000
_cell.length_c   1.000
_cell.angle_alpha   90.00
_cell.angle_beta   90.00
_cell.angle_gamma   90.00
#
_symmetry.space_group_name_H-M   'P 1'
#
loop_
_entity.id
_entity.type
_entity.pdbx_description
1 polymer ?
#
loop_
_entity_poly.entity_id
_entity_poly.type
_entity_poly.pdbx_seq_one_letter_code
_entity_poly.pdbx_strand_id
1 'polypeptide(L)'
;MANSGLVTIGAFARASGLTASALRFYADSGLLAPAIVDPVSGYRYYAQAQRERAERIRELRAIGMPLETIARVLDAGADAARLIDEHVAGLEQRVQQIRERAAELEAVLGGHPGRAVASVSGPVFASAVEQILAATAHEPDHPVLSGVHVEVAGETLTLTATDRYRLSTRTLVLDRPSPADWVATVDGDDLRLAVPELRRRHRIRLDATPRSVRFRIAPEQVRTCRILPSPFPDHRLLLGSIETARVRVVVPRDALLRTLESLRTHHVLLCASNGAVTVAGPDRAARSPVPAVVTGPDMELAFDLTTFYPAIDTAIGPDVMIDISGPALPVVVRSADNGDLTTIAMPIATPDPTRPPIDFSDPEDPS
;
A
#
# COMPACT_ATOMS: atom_id res chain seq x y z
N MET A 1 -25.57 -40.65 -10.72
CA MET A 1 -26.63 -39.77 -10.22
C MET A 1 -26.15 -39.21 -8.88
N ALA A 2 -25.75 -37.94 -8.87
CA ALA A 2 -24.94 -37.35 -7.79
C ALA A 2 -25.75 -37.15 -6.50
N ASN A 3 -25.13 -37.52 -5.39
CA ASN A 3 -25.67 -37.45 -4.04
C ASN A 3 -26.10 -36.01 -3.73
N SER A 4 -27.38 -35.77 -3.45
CA SER A 4 -27.92 -34.43 -3.21
C SER A 4 -27.43 -33.92 -1.85
N GLY A 5 -26.26 -33.27 -1.84
CA GLY A 5 -25.59 -32.65 -0.69
C GLY A 5 -26.35 -31.44 -0.15
N LEU A 6 -27.59 -31.67 0.29
CA LEU A 6 -28.43 -30.70 0.96
C LEU A 6 -28.00 -30.62 2.42
N VAL A 7 -27.69 -29.41 2.87
CA VAL A 7 -27.27 -29.12 4.23
C VAL A 7 -28.31 -28.24 4.93
N THR A 8 -28.41 -28.41 6.25
CA THR A 8 -29.30 -27.59 7.08
C THR A 8 -28.87 -26.13 7.04
N ILE A 9 -29.81 -25.20 7.27
CA ILE A 9 -29.51 -23.76 7.34
C ILE A 9 -28.35 -23.42 8.30
N GLY A 10 -28.23 -24.14 9.42
CA GLY A 10 -27.13 -23.94 10.38
C GLY A 10 -25.77 -24.45 9.89
N ALA A 11 -25.74 -25.55 9.14
CA ALA A 11 -24.52 -26.03 8.50
C ALA A 11 -24.11 -25.11 7.34
N PHE A 12 -25.07 -24.69 6.52
CA PHE A 12 -24.84 -23.76 5.41
C PHE A 12 -24.39 -22.37 5.87
N ALA A 13 -24.96 -21.86 6.97
CA ALA A 13 -24.55 -20.63 7.63
C ALA A 13 -23.05 -20.64 7.97
N ARG A 14 -22.61 -21.71 8.65
CA ARG A 14 -21.19 -21.88 9.02
C ARG A 14 -20.29 -21.96 7.79
N ALA A 15 -20.69 -22.71 6.76
CA ALA A 15 -19.89 -22.89 5.55
C ALA A 15 -19.78 -21.60 4.70
N SER A 16 -20.81 -20.76 4.67
CA SER A 16 -20.84 -19.52 3.86
C SER A 16 -20.38 -18.27 4.62
N GLY A 17 -20.11 -18.38 5.93
CA GLY A 17 -19.80 -17.24 6.79
C GLY A 17 -20.98 -16.29 7.03
N LEU A 18 -22.22 -16.74 6.78
CA LEU A 18 -23.45 -15.98 7.03
C LEU A 18 -24.15 -16.48 8.30
N THR A 19 -24.97 -15.63 8.92
CA THR A 19 -25.83 -16.09 10.02
C THR A 19 -27.08 -16.77 9.49
N ALA A 20 -27.65 -17.71 10.26
CA ALA A 20 -28.93 -18.33 9.91
C ALA A 20 -30.09 -17.31 9.81
N SER A 21 -29.99 -16.17 10.51
CA SER A 21 -30.95 -15.06 10.36
C SER A 21 -30.80 -14.38 9.00
N ALA A 22 -29.56 -14.08 8.59
CA ALA A 22 -29.29 -13.50 7.27
C ALA A 22 -29.76 -14.42 6.13
N LEU A 23 -29.56 -15.73 6.24
CA LEU A 23 -30.05 -16.69 5.24
C LEU A 23 -31.57 -16.73 5.13
N ARG A 24 -32.31 -16.61 6.25
CA ARG A 24 -33.77 -16.48 6.21
C ARG A 24 -34.19 -15.18 5.53
N PHE A 25 -33.55 -14.08 5.90
CA PHE A 25 -33.81 -12.77 5.31
C PHE A 25 -33.52 -12.74 3.79
N TYR A 26 -32.44 -13.39 3.34
CA TYR A 26 -32.12 -13.51 1.91
C TYR A 26 -33.06 -14.47 1.16
N ALA A 27 -33.57 -15.51 1.82
CA ALA A 27 -34.62 -16.35 1.27
C ALA A 27 -35.92 -15.57 1.08
N ASP A 28 -36.33 -14.81 2.10
CA ASP A 28 -37.59 -14.06 2.09
C ASP A 28 -37.55 -12.88 1.09
N SER A 29 -36.36 -12.30 0.85
CA SER A 29 -36.14 -11.28 -0.19
C SER A 29 -35.88 -11.86 -1.58
N GLY A 30 -35.85 -13.19 -1.74
CA GLY A 30 -35.60 -13.87 -3.02
C GLY A 30 -34.14 -13.82 -3.50
N LEU A 31 -33.24 -13.20 -2.74
CA LEU A 31 -31.83 -13.06 -3.10
C LEU A 31 -31.07 -14.40 -3.05
N LEU A 32 -31.44 -15.26 -2.11
CA LEU A 32 -30.93 -16.63 -1.96
C LEU A 32 -32.02 -17.57 -1.42
N ALA A 33 -32.83 -18.11 -2.33
CA ALA A 33 -33.86 -19.08 -1.97
C ALA A 33 -33.25 -20.42 -1.50
N PRO A 34 -33.83 -21.08 -0.49
CA PRO A 34 -33.44 -22.44 -0.12
C PRO A 34 -33.72 -23.40 -1.27
N ALA A 35 -32.88 -24.43 -1.41
CA ALA A 35 -33.10 -25.48 -2.40
C ALA A 35 -34.38 -26.28 -2.10
N ILE A 36 -34.64 -26.58 -0.82
CA ILE A 36 -35.85 -27.25 -0.37
C ILE A 36 -36.32 -26.62 0.95
N VAL A 37 -37.63 -26.43 1.07
CA VAL A 37 -38.29 -26.17 2.36
C VAL A 37 -39.11 -27.40 2.70
N ASP A 38 -38.86 -28.00 3.86
CA ASP A 38 -39.63 -29.14 4.34
C ASP A 38 -41.11 -28.72 4.52
N PRO A 39 -42.06 -29.41 3.87
CA PRO A 39 -43.47 -29.03 3.87
C PRO A 39 -44.18 -29.27 5.21
N VAL A 40 -43.60 -30.07 6.11
CA VAL A 40 -44.18 -30.43 7.42
C VAL A 40 -43.53 -29.61 8.52
N SER A 41 -42.20 -29.52 8.55
CA SER A 41 -41.45 -28.84 9.60
C SER A 41 -41.11 -27.38 9.28
N GLY A 42 -41.25 -26.96 8.01
CA GLY A 42 -40.84 -25.63 7.54
C GLY A 42 -39.32 -25.42 7.52
N TYR A 43 -38.55 -26.49 7.71
CA TYR A 43 -37.09 -26.42 7.80
C TYR A 43 -36.45 -26.15 6.42
N ARG A 44 -35.49 -25.23 6.37
CA ARG A 44 -34.83 -24.81 5.12
C ARG A 44 -33.53 -25.59 4.90
N TYR A 45 -33.39 -26.15 3.71
CA TYR A 45 -32.21 -26.86 3.23
C TYR A 45 -31.59 -26.16 2.03
N TYR A 46 -30.27 -26.09 2.00
CA TYR A 46 -29.49 -25.44 0.95
C TYR A 46 -28.57 -26.45 0.28
N ALA A 47 -28.36 -26.31 -1.02
CA ALA A 47 -27.40 -27.15 -1.73
C ALA A 47 -25.98 -26.58 -1.61
N GLN A 48 -24.97 -27.44 -1.57
CA GLN A 48 -23.57 -27.02 -1.53
C GLN A 48 -23.20 -26.06 -2.68
N ALA A 49 -23.79 -26.23 -3.87
CA ALA A 49 -23.61 -25.35 -5.02
C ALA A 49 -24.08 -23.90 -4.80
N GLN A 50 -24.97 -23.66 -3.82
CA GLN A 50 -25.44 -22.31 -3.49
C GLN A 50 -24.43 -21.51 -2.65
N ARG A 51 -23.36 -22.15 -2.17
CA ARG A 51 -22.36 -21.55 -1.28
C ARG A 51 -21.66 -20.35 -1.93
N GLU A 52 -21.22 -20.48 -3.17
CA GLU A 52 -20.53 -19.41 -3.89
C GLU A 52 -21.41 -18.16 -4.03
N ARG A 53 -22.71 -18.34 -4.33
CA ARG A 53 -23.68 -17.22 -4.36
C ARG A 53 -23.81 -16.56 -2.98
N ALA A 54 -23.84 -17.35 -1.91
CA ALA A 54 -23.93 -16.84 -0.54
C ALA A 54 -22.68 -16.05 -0.12
N GLU A 55 -21.48 -16.52 -0.47
CA GLU A 55 -20.21 -15.83 -0.21
C GLU A 55 -20.13 -14.51 -0.98
N ARG A 56 -20.52 -14.47 -2.26
CA ARG A 56 -20.60 -13.23 -3.04
C ARG A 56 -21.57 -12.22 -2.42
N ILE A 57 -22.75 -12.66 -1.95
CA ILE A 57 -23.69 -11.77 -1.24
C ILE A 57 -23.04 -11.16 0.00
N ARG A 58 -22.31 -11.98 0.79
CA ARG A 58 -21.61 -11.53 2.00
C ARG A 58 -20.57 -10.46 1.67
N GLU A 59 -19.75 -10.68 0.64
CA GLU A 59 -18.70 -9.75 0.22
C GLU A 59 -19.27 -8.43 -0.31
N LEU A 60 -20.30 -8.48 -1.15
CA LEU A 60 -20.97 -7.28 -1.64
C LEU A 60 -21.67 -6.51 -0.50
N ARG A 61 -22.18 -7.20 0.52
CA ARG A 61 -22.71 -6.55 1.73
C ARG A 61 -21.62 -5.93 2.60
N ALA A 62 -20.42 -6.49 2.61
CA ALA A 62 -19.29 -5.95 3.39
C ALA A 62 -18.88 -4.56 2.89
N ILE A 63 -19.02 -4.29 1.59
CA ILE A 63 -18.80 -2.94 1.00
C ILE A 63 -20.04 -2.04 1.09
N GLY A 64 -21.09 -2.44 1.81
CA GLY A 64 -22.28 -1.62 2.02
C GLY A 64 -23.29 -1.61 0.86
N MET A 65 -23.17 -2.55 -0.09
CA MET A 65 -24.05 -2.57 -1.26
C MET A 65 -25.53 -2.86 -0.86
N PRO A 66 -26.50 -2.09 -1.39
CA PRO A 66 -27.94 -2.36 -1.20
C PRO A 66 -28.36 -3.70 -1.84
N LEU A 67 -29.31 -4.41 -1.23
CA LEU A 67 -29.75 -5.73 -1.69
C LEU A 67 -30.29 -5.74 -3.12
N GLU A 68 -30.99 -4.67 -3.52
CA GLU A 68 -31.48 -4.48 -4.88
C GLU A 68 -30.32 -4.46 -5.89
N THR A 69 -29.25 -3.75 -5.56
CA THR A 69 -28.04 -3.72 -6.40
C THR A 69 -27.33 -5.06 -6.41
N ILE A 70 -27.27 -5.75 -5.27
CA ILE A 70 -26.68 -7.10 -5.18
C ILE A 70 -27.43 -8.07 -6.09
N ALA A 71 -28.77 -8.04 -6.11
CA ALA A 71 -29.56 -8.88 -7.02
C ALA A 71 -29.16 -8.64 -8.48
N ARG A 72 -29.08 -7.36 -8.90
CA ARG A 72 -28.62 -7.01 -10.26
C ARG A 72 -27.20 -7.51 -10.54
N VAL A 73 -26.27 -7.37 -9.60
CA VAL A 73 -24.87 -7.84 -9.76
C VAL A 73 -24.83 -9.34 -9.94
N LEU A 74 -25.62 -10.09 -9.16
CA LEU A 74 -25.67 -11.55 -9.26
C LEU A 74 -26.31 -12.03 -10.57
N ASP A 75 -27.17 -11.23 -11.19
CA ASP A 75 -27.87 -11.56 -12.43
C ASP A 75 -27.18 -10.97 -13.69
N ALA A 76 -26.21 -10.06 -13.53
CA ALA A 76 -25.58 -9.30 -14.61
C ALA A 76 -24.48 -10.04 -15.38
N GLY A 77 -24.01 -11.20 -14.92
CA GLY A 77 -22.94 -11.96 -15.59
C GLY A 77 -21.68 -11.10 -15.81
N ALA A 78 -21.31 -10.87 -17.08
CA ALA A 78 -20.14 -10.07 -17.44
C ALA A 78 -20.24 -8.58 -17.04
N ASP A 79 -21.46 -8.04 -16.87
CA ASP A 79 -21.69 -6.65 -16.45
C ASP A 79 -21.59 -6.44 -14.93
N ALA A 80 -21.40 -7.51 -14.15
CA ALA A 80 -21.32 -7.45 -12.68
C ALA A 80 -20.20 -6.52 -12.20
N ALA A 81 -19.04 -6.55 -12.85
CA ALA A 81 -17.89 -5.70 -12.50
C ALA A 81 -18.24 -4.21 -12.63
N ARG A 82 -18.89 -3.81 -13.73
CA ARG A 82 -19.30 -2.42 -13.96
C ARG A 82 -20.24 -1.90 -12.86
N LEU A 83 -21.18 -2.72 -12.42
CA LEU A 83 -22.12 -2.34 -11.34
C LEU A 83 -21.41 -2.19 -9.98
N ILE A 84 -20.37 -2.99 -9.73
CA ILE A 84 -19.53 -2.85 -8.53
C ILE A 84 -18.72 -1.55 -8.62
N ASP A 85 -18.07 -1.28 -9.76
CA ASP A 85 -17.28 -0.08 -9.98
C ASP A 85 -18.12 1.20 -9.84
N GLU A 86 -19.32 1.22 -10.43
CA GLU A 86 -20.29 2.32 -10.27
C GLU A 86 -20.65 2.55 -8.80
N HIS A 87 -20.82 1.49 -8.01
CA HIS A 87 -21.12 1.59 -6.59
C HIS A 87 -19.94 2.15 -5.78
N VAL A 88 -18.73 1.65 -6.04
CA VAL A 88 -17.48 2.09 -5.40
C VAL A 88 -17.23 3.56 -5.71
N ALA A 89 -17.31 3.97 -6.97
CA ALA A 89 -17.18 5.38 -7.38
C ALA A 89 -18.22 6.27 -6.67
N GLY A 90 -19.45 5.80 -6.52
CA GLY A 90 -20.49 6.52 -5.78
C GLY A 90 -20.24 6.61 -4.27
N LEU A 91 -19.53 5.66 -3.67
CA LEU A 91 -19.09 5.74 -2.27
C LEU A 91 -17.93 6.74 -2.11
N GLU A 92 -16.95 6.69 -3.00
CA GLU A 92 -15.82 7.64 -3.03
C GLU A 92 -16.29 9.08 -3.16
N GLN A 93 -17.24 9.35 -4.06
CA GLN A 93 -17.85 10.68 -4.20
C GLN A 93 -18.57 11.14 -2.93
N ARG A 94 -19.29 10.25 -2.24
CA ARG A 94 -19.95 10.57 -0.97
C ARG A 94 -18.94 10.89 0.13
N VAL A 95 -17.85 10.12 0.22
CA VAL A 95 -16.75 10.40 1.14
C VAL A 95 -16.15 11.77 0.85
N GLN A 96 -15.92 12.10 -0.42
CA GLN A 96 -15.38 13.40 -0.82
C GLN A 96 -16.34 14.56 -0.45
N GLN A 97 -17.64 14.43 -0.72
CA GLN A 97 -18.62 15.45 -0.36
C GLN A 97 -18.75 15.67 1.16
N ILE A 98 -18.70 14.59 1.95
CA ILE A 98 -18.73 14.68 3.41
C ILE A 98 -17.49 15.43 3.91
N ARG A 99 -16.32 15.15 3.33
CA ARG A 99 -15.06 15.84 3.67
C ARG A 99 -15.11 17.33 3.30
N GLU A 100 -15.62 17.67 2.12
CA GLU A 100 -15.78 19.07 1.69
C GLU A 100 -16.70 19.84 2.64
N ARG A 101 -17.86 19.27 2.98
CA ARG A 101 -18.78 19.89 3.95
C ARG A 101 -18.19 20.02 5.35
N ALA A 102 -17.42 19.03 5.80
CA ALA A 102 -16.73 19.11 7.09
C ALA A 102 -15.68 20.24 7.09
N ALA A 103 -14.91 20.38 6.00
CA ALA A 103 -13.94 21.46 5.85
C ALA A 103 -14.60 22.85 5.78
N GLU A 104 -15.74 22.97 5.08
CA GLU A 104 -16.56 24.20 5.06
C GLU A 104 -17.06 24.56 6.45
N LEU A 105 -17.58 23.58 7.19
CA LEU A 105 -18.08 23.78 8.55
C LEU A 105 -16.96 24.18 9.52
N GLU A 106 -15.79 23.55 9.40
CA GLU A 106 -14.59 23.94 10.15
C GLU A 106 -14.15 25.37 9.82
N ALA A 107 -14.29 25.82 8.57
CA ALA A 107 -13.98 27.20 8.18
C ALA A 107 -15.00 28.20 8.76
N VAL A 108 -16.30 27.89 8.71
CA VAL A 108 -17.39 28.76 9.22
C VAL A 108 -17.35 28.90 10.74
N LEU A 109 -17.02 27.84 11.46
CA LEU A 109 -16.96 27.84 12.93
C LEU A 109 -15.71 28.55 13.49
N GLY A 110 -15.04 29.37 12.69
CA GLY A 110 -13.84 30.11 13.10
C GLY A 110 -12.65 29.17 13.25
N GLY A 111 -12.41 28.34 12.22
CA GLY A 111 -11.34 27.36 12.19
C GLY A 111 -10.04 27.91 12.75
N HIS A 112 -9.41 27.12 13.62
CA HIS A 112 -8.11 27.45 14.20
C HIS A 112 -7.21 27.98 13.08
N PRO A 113 -6.70 29.23 13.18
CA PRO A 113 -5.80 29.77 12.17
C PRO A 113 -4.66 28.75 12.05
N GLY A 114 -4.54 28.15 10.86
CA GLY A 114 -3.56 27.09 10.64
C GLY A 114 -2.20 27.66 10.96
N ARG A 115 -1.45 26.97 11.82
CA ARG A 115 -0.10 27.40 12.16
C ARG A 115 0.76 27.22 10.93
N ALA A 116 1.40 28.29 10.44
CA ALA A 116 2.36 28.19 9.36
C ALA A 116 3.52 27.27 9.78
N VAL A 117 3.72 26.19 9.04
CA VAL A 117 4.73 25.15 9.31
C VAL A 117 5.94 25.33 8.41
N ALA A 118 5.73 25.41 7.09
CA ALA A 118 6.82 25.40 6.12
C ALA A 118 6.46 26.12 4.81
N SER A 119 7.48 26.56 4.09
CA SER A 119 7.42 27.03 2.70
C SER A 119 8.46 26.27 1.90
N VAL A 120 8.02 25.63 0.82
CA VAL A 120 8.89 24.81 -0.06
C VAL A 120 8.50 24.98 -1.53
N SER A 121 9.42 24.61 -2.41
CA SER A 121 9.15 24.48 -3.84
C SER A 121 8.09 23.40 -4.10
N GLY A 122 7.03 23.74 -4.83
CA GLY A 122 5.95 22.81 -5.15
C GLY A 122 6.39 21.60 -6.00
N PRO A 123 7.15 21.78 -7.10
CA PRO A 123 7.71 20.66 -7.87
C PRO A 123 8.59 19.72 -7.03
N VAL A 124 9.43 20.29 -6.16
CA VAL A 124 10.35 19.50 -5.31
C VAL A 124 9.56 18.71 -4.27
N PHE A 125 8.61 19.34 -3.60
CA PHE A 125 7.74 18.67 -2.64
C PHE A 125 6.88 17.59 -3.30
N ALA A 126 6.29 17.87 -4.46
CA ALA A 126 5.51 16.90 -5.22
C ALA A 126 6.32 15.66 -5.61
N SER A 127 7.55 15.85 -6.11
CA SER A 127 8.47 14.76 -6.43
C SER A 127 8.85 13.96 -5.18
N ALA A 128 9.10 14.64 -4.07
CA ALA A 128 9.43 14.00 -2.79
C ALA A 128 8.27 13.15 -2.26
N VAL A 129 7.04 13.67 -2.34
CA VAL A 129 5.83 12.94 -1.95
C VAL A 129 5.64 11.69 -2.81
N GLU A 130 5.78 11.78 -4.14
CA GLU A 130 5.66 10.59 -5.00
C GLU A 130 6.70 9.51 -4.70
N GLN A 131 7.97 9.92 -4.46
CA GLN A 131 9.03 9.00 -4.07
C GLN A 131 8.71 8.27 -2.76
N ILE A 132 8.14 9.00 -1.78
CA ILE A 132 7.85 8.45 -0.46
C ILE A 132 6.54 7.66 -0.43
N LEU A 133 5.53 8.04 -1.20
CA LEU A 133 4.26 7.32 -1.29
C LEU A 133 4.44 5.88 -1.78
N ALA A 134 5.48 5.60 -2.55
CA ALA A 134 5.82 4.24 -2.94
C ALA A 134 6.09 3.33 -1.74
N ALA A 135 6.47 3.86 -0.56
CA ALA A 135 6.67 3.10 0.67
C ALA A 135 5.48 3.11 1.64
N THR A 136 4.30 3.56 1.20
CA THR A 136 3.06 3.42 1.99
C THR A 136 2.37 2.09 1.70
N ALA A 137 1.59 1.59 2.66
CA ALA A 137 0.75 0.41 2.49
C ALA A 137 -0.60 0.56 3.20
N HIS A 138 -1.64 -0.01 2.58
CA HIS A 138 -2.97 -0.10 3.17
C HIS A 138 -3.11 -1.39 3.96
N GLU A 139 -2.74 -1.34 5.25
CA GLU A 139 -2.84 -2.46 6.18
C GLU A 139 -4.01 -2.24 7.16
N PRO A 140 -5.06 -3.11 7.15
CA PRO A 140 -6.23 -2.92 8.01
C PRO A 140 -5.90 -2.81 9.51
N ASP A 141 -4.93 -3.59 9.98
CA ASP A 141 -4.50 -3.60 11.39
C ASP A 141 -3.54 -2.43 11.72
N HIS A 142 -2.94 -1.81 10.69
CA HIS A 142 -2.02 -0.70 10.83
C HIS A 142 -2.33 0.45 9.83
N PRO A 143 -3.49 1.14 9.96
CA PRO A 143 -3.89 2.18 9.01
C PRO A 143 -2.89 3.34 8.90
N VAL A 144 -2.07 3.56 9.93
CA VAL A 144 -1.02 4.60 9.93
C VAL A 144 0.02 4.40 8.82
N LEU A 145 0.22 3.17 8.34
CA LEU A 145 1.16 2.84 7.25
C LEU A 145 0.70 3.35 5.88
N SER A 146 -0.58 3.74 5.75
CA SER A 146 -1.08 4.44 4.56
C SER A 146 -0.68 5.91 4.54
N GLY A 147 -0.07 6.41 5.62
CA GLY A 147 0.33 7.80 5.77
C GLY A 147 1.81 8.04 5.57
N VAL A 148 2.15 9.30 5.29
CA VAL A 148 3.51 9.82 5.24
C VAL A 148 3.76 10.60 6.53
N HIS A 149 4.77 10.18 7.28
CA HIS A 149 5.28 10.93 8.41
C HIS A 149 6.02 12.18 7.93
N VAL A 150 5.56 13.36 8.34
CA VAL A 150 6.13 14.64 7.96
C VAL A 150 6.70 15.29 9.22
N GLU A 151 8.01 15.45 9.26
CA GLU A 151 8.74 16.15 10.32
C GLU A 151 9.33 17.43 9.74
N VAL A 152 9.12 18.56 10.42
CA VAL A 152 9.69 19.86 10.08
C VAL A 152 10.46 20.35 11.29
N ALA A 153 11.76 20.54 11.12
CA ALA A 153 12.66 20.98 12.18
C ALA A 153 13.72 21.91 11.61
N GLY A 154 13.83 23.12 12.18
CA GLY A 154 14.75 24.14 11.70
C GLY A 154 14.58 24.43 10.20
N GLU A 155 15.59 24.11 9.40
CA GLU A 155 15.62 24.35 7.95
C GLU A 155 15.24 23.11 7.12
N THR A 156 14.80 22.03 7.77
CA THR A 156 14.55 20.75 7.12
C THR A 156 13.09 20.33 7.18
N LEU A 157 12.62 19.71 6.10
CA LEU A 157 11.38 18.96 6.05
C LEU A 157 11.70 17.53 5.63
N THR A 158 11.41 16.58 6.49
CA THR A 158 11.67 15.16 6.30
C THR A 158 10.34 14.43 6.11
N LEU A 159 10.25 13.67 5.02
CA LEU A 159 9.13 12.79 4.71
C LEU A 159 9.58 11.34 4.91
N THR A 160 8.83 10.56 5.68
CA THR A 160 9.12 9.14 5.91
C THR A 160 7.86 8.30 5.70
N ALA A 161 7.97 7.18 5.00
CA ALA A 161 6.91 6.18 4.87
C ALA A 161 7.48 4.76 4.99
N THR A 162 6.65 3.83 5.43
CA THR A 162 7.02 2.41 5.57
C THR A 162 5.82 1.49 5.39
N ASP A 163 6.07 0.30 4.82
CA ASP A 163 5.11 -0.78 4.63
C ASP A 163 5.49 -2.04 5.43
N ARG A 164 6.32 -1.88 6.47
CA ARG A 164 6.98 -2.93 7.29
C ARG A 164 8.16 -3.63 6.63
N TYR A 165 8.24 -3.66 5.30
CA TYR A 165 9.32 -4.34 4.57
C TYR A 165 10.32 -3.38 3.95
N ARG A 166 9.91 -2.14 3.66
CA ARG A 166 10.78 -1.03 3.33
C ARG A 166 10.47 0.19 4.17
N LEU A 167 11.46 1.07 4.27
CA LEU A 167 11.32 2.39 4.86
C LEU A 167 12.03 3.40 3.98
N SER A 168 11.33 4.41 3.50
CA SER A 168 11.89 5.48 2.68
C SER A 168 11.84 6.79 3.43
N THR A 169 12.93 7.55 3.37
CA THR A 169 13.06 8.88 3.98
C THR A 169 13.62 9.87 2.97
N ARG A 170 12.93 11.00 2.79
CA ARG A 170 13.29 12.10 1.89
C ARG A 170 13.41 13.40 2.66
N THR A 171 14.57 14.04 2.60
CA THR A 171 14.82 15.32 3.28
C THR A 171 14.89 16.47 2.29
N LEU A 172 14.14 17.53 2.55
CA LEU A 172 14.10 18.76 1.78
C LEU A 172 14.61 19.93 2.61
N VAL A 173 15.28 20.87 1.97
CA VAL A 173 15.64 22.16 2.57
C VAL A 173 14.49 23.13 2.37
N LEU A 174 14.11 23.82 3.44
CA LEU A 174 13.07 24.84 3.43
C LEU A 174 13.58 26.15 2.83
N ASP A 175 12.69 26.95 2.22
CA ASP A 175 13.05 28.29 1.75
C ASP A 175 13.49 29.21 2.90
N ARG A 176 12.93 28.96 4.09
CA ARG A 176 13.19 29.68 5.34
C ARG A 176 13.04 28.70 6.50
N PRO A 177 13.81 28.88 7.60
CA PRO A 177 13.61 28.08 8.80
C PRO A 177 12.16 28.12 9.26
N SER A 178 11.65 26.96 9.67
CA SER A 178 10.34 26.85 10.31
C SER A 178 10.35 27.60 11.64
N PRO A 179 9.26 28.32 11.99
CA PRO A 179 9.20 29.06 13.25
C PRO A 179 9.19 28.16 14.49
N ALA A 180 8.79 26.89 14.35
CA ALA A 180 8.82 25.91 15.43
C ALA A 180 8.61 24.51 14.86
N ASP A 181 9.26 23.53 15.49
CA ASP A 181 9.18 22.13 15.10
C ASP A 181 7.74 21.65 14.98
N TRP A 182 7.53 20.74 14.05
CA TRP A 182 6.22 20.18 13.78
C TRP A 182 6.36 18.76 13.26
N VAL A 183 5.47 17.89 13.71
CA VAL A 183 5.44 16.51 13.26
C VAL A 183 3.99 16.03 13.18
N ALA A 184 3.66 15.32 12.11
CA ALA A 184 2.39 14.61 11.98
C ALA A 184 2.48 13.52 10.91
N THR A 185 1.58 12.54 10.99
CA THR A 185 1.38 11.57 9.90
C THR A 185 0.25 12.05 9.01
N VAL A 186 0.55 12.38 7.76
CA VAL A 186 -0.42 12.89 6.79
C VAL A 186 -0.93 11.73 5.92
N ASP A 187 -2.23 11.67 5.68
CA ASP A 187 -2.88 10.64 4.87
C ASP A 187 -2.29 10.62 3.44
N GLY A 188 -1.83 9.43 3.01
CA GLY A 188 -1.11 9.28 1.74
C GLY A 188 -2.01 9.41 0.51
N ASP A 189 -3.27 9.02 0.60
CA ASP A 189 -4.22 9.14 -0.52
C ASP A 189 -4.60 10.61 -0.74
N ASP A 190 -4.82 11.37 0.33
CA ASP A 190 -5.04 12.82 0.23
C ASP A 190 -3.80 13.53 -0.38
N LEU A 191 -2.59 13.14 0.03
CA LEU A 191 -1.35 13.67 -0.56
C LEU A 191 -1.23 13.32 -2.04
N ARG A 192 -1.51 12.07 -2.43
CA ARG A 192 -1.47 11.61 -3.82
C ARG A 192 -2.41 12.44 -4.70
N LEU A 193 -3.60 12.75 -4.21
CA LEU A 193 -4.57 13.61 -4.90
C LEU A 193 -4.13 15.08 -4.99
N ALA A 194 -3.37 15.57 -4.01
CA ALA A 194 -2.89 16.95 -4.00
C ALA A 194 -1.70 17.19 -4.97
N VAL A 195 -0.86 16.18 -5.19
CA VAL A 195 0.40 16.27 -5.96
C VAL A 195 0.28 16.99 -7.32
N PRO A 196 -0.69 16.67 -8.21
CA PRO A 196 -0.79 17.31 -9.52
C PRO A 196 -0.93 18.84 -9.45
N GLU A 197 -1.60 19.35 -8.42
CA GLU A 197 -1.78 20.78 -8.21
C GLU A 197 -0.57 21.42 -7.55
N LEU A 198 0.00 20.77 -6.52
CA LEU A 198 1.20 21.25 -5.83
C LEU A 198 2.38 21.40 -6.79
N ARG A 199 2.55 20.41 -7.70
CA ARG A 199 3.61 20.41 -8.72
C ARG A 199 3.61 21.65 -9.60
N ARG A 200 2.42 22.21 -9.91
CA ARG A 200 2.28 23.36 -10.82
C ARG A 200 2.58 24.70 -10.16
N ARG A 201 2.98 24.71 -8.89
CA ARG A 201 3.17 25.93 -8.10
C ARG A 201 4.62 26.06 -7.71
N HIS A 202 5.24 27.17 -8.11
CA HIS A 202 6.62 27.45 -7.75
C HIS A 202 6.87 27.38 -6.24
N ARG A 203 5.87 27.75 -5.44
CA ARG A 203 5.96 27.72 -3.98
C ARG A 203 4.64 27.33 -3.36
N ILE A 204 4.70 26.49 -2.34
CA ILE A 204 3.55 26.07 -1.54
C ILE A 204 3.82 26.40 -0.07
N ARG A 205 2.77 26.75 0.68
CA ARG A 205 2.83 26.93 2.13
C ARG A 205 2.04 25.84 2.82
N LEU A 206 2.63 25.27 3.86
CA LEU A 206 2.00 24.26 4.71
C LEU A 206 1.51 24.95 5.98
N ASP A 207 0.22 24.88 6.23
CA ASP A 207 -0.41 25.33 7.47
C ASP A 207 -1.02 24.12 8.20
N ALA A 208 -0.64 23.89 9.45
CA ALA A 208 -1.16 22.77 10.23
C ALA A 208 -2.33 23.18 11.13
N THR A 209 -3.32 22.31 11.22
CA THR A 209 -4.35 22.29 12.25
C THR A 209 -4.20 21.00 13.08
N PRO A 210 -4.91 20.83 14.21
CA PRO A 210 -4.83 19.60 14.99
C PRO A 210 -5.21 18.32 14.23
N ARG A 211 -5.95 18.42 13.12
CA ARG A 211 -6.48 17.25 12.38
C ARG A 211 -6.13 17.24 10.89
N SER A 212 -5.47 18.28 10.38
CA SER A 212 -5.17 18.39 8.96
C SER A 212 -3.93 19.23 8.67
N VAL A 213 -3.35 19.00 7.50
CA VAL A 213 -2.37 19.89 6.88
C VAL A 213 -3.03 20.55 5.68
N ARG A 214 -2.92 21.87 5.59
CA ARG A 214 -3.44 22.68 4.50
C ARG A 214 -2.30 23.19 3.65
N PHE A 215 -2.33 22.85 2.37
CA PHE A 215 -1.42 23.34 1.36
C PHE A 215 -2.06 24.55 0.67
N ARG A 216 -1.55 25.75 0.97
CA ARG A 216 -2.02 26.97 0.30
C ARG A 216 -1.32 27.11 -1.04
N ILE A 217 -2.11 26.93 -2.09
CA ILE A 217 -1.70 26.99 -3.50
C ILE A 217 -1.87 28.41 -4.04
N ALA A 218 -2.98 29.05 -3.69
CA ALA A 218 -3.33 30.45 -3.99
C ALA A 218 -4.16 31.01 -2.81
N PRO A 219 -4.44 32.32 -2.75
CA PRO A 219 -5.22 32.91 -1.65
C PRO A 219 -6.55 32.20 -1.39
N GLU A 220 -7.22 31.74 -2.44
CA GLU A 220 -8.52 31.06 -2.36
C GLU A 220 -8.43 29.54 -2.61
N GLN A 221 -7.26 29.03 -3.04
CA GLN A 221 -7.09 27.61 -3.35
C GLN A 221 -6.25 26.94 -2.26
N VAL A 222 -6.93 26.14 -1.43
CA VAL A 222 -6.32 25.38 -0.34
C VAL A 222 -6.63 23.90 -0.53
N ARG A 223 -5.59 23.06 -0.51
CA ARG A 223 -5.75 21.60 -0.47
C ARG A 223 -5.57 21.13 0.96
N THR A 224 -6.54 20.40 1.48
CA THR A 224 -6.53 19.88 2.86
C THR A 224 -6.24 18.39 2.82
N CYS A 225 -5.21 17.96 3.54
CA CYS A 225 -4.87 16.56 3.74
C CYS A 225 -5.08 16.20 5.21
N ARG A 226 -5.69 15.04 5.48
CA ARG A 226 -5.97 14.58 6.85
C ARG A 226 -4.70 14.21 7.58
N ILE A 227 -4.68 14.44 8.89
CA ILE A 227 -3.69 13.88 9.81
C ILE A 227 -4.26 12.59 10.40
N LEU A 228 -3.50 11.50 10.28
CA LEU A 228 -3.84 10.21 10.88
C LEU A 228 -3.61 10.29 12.40
N PRO A 229 -4.56 9.79 13.23
CA PRO A 229 -4.51 9.96 14.68
C PRO A 229 -3.52 9.03 15.39
N SER A 230 -3.12 7.94 14.73
CA SER A 230 -2.22 6.94 15.31
C SER A 230 -0.75 7.38 15.18
N PRO A 231 0.10 7.08 16.17
CA PRO A 231 1.52 7.38 16.08
C PRO A 231 2.16 6.59 14.94
N PHE A 232 3.05 7.25 14.20
CA PHE A 232 3.87 6.57 13.21
C PHE A 232 4.86 5.61 13.91
N PRO A 233 5.21 4.46 13.31
CA PRO A 233 6.21 3.57 13.87
C PRO A 233 7.54 4.26 14.19
N ASP A 234 8.23 3.82 15.24
CA ASP A 234 9.53 4.36 15.63
C ASP A 234 10.64 3.90 14.67
N HIS A 235 10.74 4.62 13.56
CA HIS A 235 11.71 4.38 12.51
C HIS A 235 13.16 4.70 12.91
N ARG A 236 13.38 5.47 13.99
CA ARG A 236 14.72 5.86 14.43
C ARG A 236 15.50 4.66 14.97
N LEU A 237 14.80 3.70 15.57
CA LEU A 237 15.38 2.42 15.99
C LEU A 237 15.88 1.61 14.81
N LEU A 238 15.12 1.56 13.71
CA LEU A 238 15.54 0.88 12.48
C LEU A 238 16.77 1.54 11.87
N LEU A 239 16.76 2.86 11.70
CA LEU A 239 17.89 3.62 11.17
C LEU A 239 19.15 3.48 12.02
N GLY A 240 19.00 3.50 13.35
CA GLY A 240 20.10 3.32 14.30
C GLY A 240 20.67 1.90 14.36
N SER A 241 19.92 0.90 13.84
CA SER A 241 20.33 -0.50 13.80
C SER A 241 21.07 -0.90 12.52
N ILE A 242 21.22 0.02 11.56
CA ILE A 242 21.90 -0.25 10.29
C ILE A 242 23.40 -0.46 10.54
N GLU A 243 23.87 -1.68 10.35
CA GLU A 243 25.29 -2.02 10.41
C GLU A 243 26.06 -1.40 9.23
N THR A 244 27.37 -1.19 9.41
CA THR A 244 28.27 -0.74 8.34
C THR A 244 28.23 -1.70 7.15
N ALA A 245 28.07 -1.14 5.95
CA ALA A 245 28.04 -1.89 4.70
C ALA A 245 29.35 -2.70 4.50
N ARG A 246 29.21 -3.99 4.22
CA ARG A 246 30.31 -4.89 3.86
C ARG A 246 30.50 -4.99 2.36
N VAL A 247 29.40 -4.87 1.61
CA VAL A 247 29.37 -4.83 0.16
C VAL A 247 28.69 -3.54 -0.27
N ARG A 248 29.32 -2.83 -1.21
CA ARG A 248 28.77 -1.65 -1.86
C ARG A 248 28.66 -1.92 -3.34
N VAL A 249 27.46 -1.73 -3.88
CA VAL A 249 27.16 -1.90 -5.30
C VAL A 249 26.74 -0.54 -5.85
N VAL A 250 27.38 -0.09 -6.93
CA VAL A 250 26.94 1.07 -7.72
C VAL A 250 26.50 0.55 -9.09
N VAL A 251 25.25 0.78 -9.44
CA VAL A 251 24.61 0.20 -10.63
C VAL A 251 23.77 1.25 -11.36
N PRO A 252 23.79 1.29 -12.71
CA PRO A 252 22.90 2.17 -13.47
C PRO A 252 21.44 1.78 -13.21
N ARG A 253 20.66 2.73 -12.69
CA ARG A 253 19.26 2.57 -12.27
C ARG A 253 18.43 1.89 -13.36
N ASP A 254 18.44 2.47 -14.56
CA ASP A 254 17.58 2.02 -15.65
C ASP A 254 18.00 0.63 -16.18
N ALA A 255 19.28 0.26 -16.08
CA ALA A 255 19.74 -1.07 -16.47
C ALA A 255 19.24 -2.14 -15.47
N LEU A 256 19.27 -1.82 -14.17
CA LEU A 256 18.73 -2.70 -13.15
C LEU A 256 17.21 -2.84 -13.28
N LEU A 257 16.48 -1.72 -13.44
CA LEU A 257 15.01 -1.73 -13.59
C LEU A 257 14.56 -2.55 -14.81
N ARG A 258 15.16 -2.34 -15.99
CA ARG A 258 14.85 -3.15 -17.18
C ARG A 258 15.09 -4.64 -16.96
N THR A 259 16.12 -4.98 -16.19
CA THR A 259 16.43 -6.38 -15.87
C THR A 259 15.38 -6.96 -14.92
N LEU A 260 14.97 -6.21 -13.89
CA LEU A 260 13.91 -6.60 -12.97
C LEU A 260 12.56 -6.77 -13.70
N GLU A 261 12.21 -5.86 -14.61
CA GLU A 261 10.98 -5.90 -15.42
C GLU A 261 10.93 -7.09 -16.39
N SER A 262 12.10 -7.61 -16.79
CA SER A 262 12.17 -8.79 -17.65
C SER A 262 11.85 -10.09 -16.91
N LEU A 263 11.91 -10.09 -15.58
CA LEU A 263 11.58 -11.24 -14.75
C LEU A 263 10.06 -11.44 -14.70
N ARG A 264 9.63 -12.71 -14.68
CA ARG A 264 8.21 -13.08 -14.52
C ARG A 264 7.91 -13.65 -13.13
N THR A 265 8.71 -13.28 -12.13
CA THR A 265 8.67 -13.86 -10.79
C THR A 265 8.47 -12.79 -9.74
N HIS A 266 7.77 -13.14 -8.66
CA HIS A 266 7.57 -12.24 -7.51
C HIS A 266 8.81 -12.10 -6.63
N HIS A 267 9.71 -13.08 -6.67
CA HIS A 267 10.98 -13.05 -5.94
C HIS A 267 12.14 -12.88 -6.92
N VAL A 268 13.16 -12.16 -6.46
CA VAL A 268 14.39 -11.91 -7.22
C VAL A 268 15.62 -12.23 -6.38
N LEU A 269 16.61 -12.84 -7.02
CA LEU A 269 17.95 -13.03 -6.48
C LEU A 269 18.88 -11.98 -7.05
N LEU A 270 19.56 -11.25 -6.16
CA LEU A 270 20.62 -10.30 -6.49
C LEU A 270 21.95 -10.89 -6.03
N CYS A 271 22.83 -11.22 -6.97
CA CYS A 271 24.18 -11.67 -6.67
C CYS A 271 25.16 -10.53 -7.00
N ALA A 272 25.80 -9.97 -5.97
CA ALA A 272 26.92 -9.06 -6.12
C ALA A 272 28.21 -9.90 -6.17
N SER A 273 28.91 -9.84 -7.31
CA SER A 273 30.18 -10.56 -7.50
C SER A 273 31.18 -9.69 -8.25
N ASN A 274 32.46 -10.03 -8.21
CA ASN A 274 33.57 -9.20 -8.69
C ASN A 274 33.30 -8.52 -10.06
N GLY A 275 32.99 -7.22 -10.04
CA GLY A 275 32.79 -6.37 -11.22
C GLY A 275 31.42 -6.44 -11.92
N ALA A 276 30.46 -7.21 -11.39
CA ALA A 276 29.10 -7.26 -11.95
C ALA A 276 28.05 -7.67 -10.92
N VAL A 277 26.82 -7.21 -11.13
CA VAL A 277 25.64 -7.75 -10.45
C VAL A 277 24.96 -8.71 -11.39
N THR A 278 24.53 -9.87 -10.91
CA THR A 278 23.60 -10.72 -11.66
C THR A 278 22.26 -10.75 -10.97
N VAL A 279 21.21 -10.64 -11.77
CA VAL A 279 19.82 -10.73 -11.33
C VAL A 279 19.24 -12.04 -11.85
N ALA A 280 18.53 -12.80 -11.01
CA ALA A 280 17.91 -14.06 -11.42
C ALA A 280 16.55 -14.28 -10.72
N GLY A 281 15.74 -15.18 -11.27
CA GLY A 281 14.60 -15.75 -10.56
C GLY A 281 15.04 -16.73 -9.45
N PRO A 282 14.11 -17.18 -8.60
CA PRO A 282 14.41 -18.09 -7.49
C PRO A 282 14.93 -19.47 -7.95
N ASP A 283 14.62 -19.88 -9.19
CA ASP A 283 15.08 -21.13 -9.80
C ASP A 283 16.56 -21.09 -10.24
N ARG A 284 17.18 -19.91 -10.26
CA ARG A 284 18.56 -19.66 -10.69
C ARG A 284 18.85 -20.09 -12.14
N ALA A 285 17.83 -20.35 -12.95
CA ALA A 285 17.98 -20.93 -14.28
C ALA A 285 18.54 -19.92 -15.29
N ALA A 286 18.08 -18.67 -15.21
CA ALA A 286 18.56 -17.58 -16.04
C ALA A 286 19.13 -16.46 -15.16
N ARG A 287 20.44 -16.20 -15.31
CA ARG A 287 21.14 -15.07 -14.67
C ARG A 287 21.37 -13.98 -15.69
N SER A 288 20.78 -12.81 -15.46
CA SER A 288 20.94 -11.63 -16.29
C SER A 288 21.99 -10.72 -15.67
N PRO A 289 23.15 -10.52 -16.32
CA PRO A 289 24.18 -9.62 -15.82
C PRO A 289 23.75 -8.16 -15.99
N VAL A 290 24.01 -7.35 -14.98
CA VAL A 290 23.85 -5.91 -14.97
C VAL A 290 25.21 -5.29 -14.68
N PRO A 291 25.74 -4.40 -15.55
CA PRO A 291 26.98 -3.70 -15.30
C PRO A 291 26.92 -2.95 -13.97
N ALA A 292 27.89 -3.17 -13.09
CA ALA A 292 27.94 -2.53 -11.78
C ALA A 292 29.38 -2.48 -11.26
N VAL A 293 29.66 -1.51 -10.40
CA VAL A 293 30.88 -1.49 -9.59
C VAL A 293 30.57 -2.11 -8.25
N VAL A 294 31.23 -3.22 -7.92
CA VAL A 294 31.03 -3.97 -6.66
C VAL A 294 32.31 -3.90 -5.84
N THR A 295 32.19 -3.42 -4.60
CA THR A 295 33.28 -3.37 -3.62
C THR A 295 32.88 -4.18 -2.39
N GLY A 296 33.61 -5.25 -2.09
CA GLY A 296 33.34 -6.14 -0.96
C GLY A 296 33.39 -7.62 -1.36
N PRO A 297 33.09 -8.55 -0.43
CA PRO A 297 32.97 -9.97 -0.75
C PRO A 297 31.75 -10.27 -1.63
N ASP A 298 31.77 -11.45 -2.27
CA ASP A 298 30.60 -11.95 -2.99
C ASP A 298 29.42 -12.12 -2.03
N MET A 299 28.24 -11.68 -2.45
CA MET A 299 27.03 -11.74 -1.64
C MET A 299 25.82 -12.04 -2.52
N GLU A 300 24.93 -12.88 -2.00
CA GLU A 300 23.65 -13.16 -2.63
C GLU A 300 22.51 -12.80 -1.67
N LEU A 301 21.53 -12.07 -2.19
CA LEU A 301 20.35 -11.66 -1.46
C LEU A 301 19.10 -12.03 -2.24
N ALA A 302 18.01 -12.29 -1.52
CA ALA A 302 16.70 -12.48 -2.10
C ALA A 302 15.78 -11.33 -1.68
N PHE A 303 14.92 -10.89 -2.58
CA PHE A 303 13.90 -9.88 -2.30
C PHE A 303 12.56 -10.27 -2.88
N ASP A 304 11.48 -9.80 -2.23
CA ASP A 304 10.21 -9.62 -2.91
C ASP A 304 10.31 -8.43 -3.88
N LEU A 305 9.83 -8.62 -5.12
CA LEU A 305 9.92 -7.63 -6.18
C LEU A 305 9.09 -6.38 -5.84
N THR A 306 7.95 -6.55 -5.17
CA THR A 306 7.11 -5.44 -4.70
C THR A 306 7.81 -4.63 -3.61
N THR A 307 8.83 -5.17 -2.94
CA THR A 307 9.68 -4.44 -1.99
C THR A 307 10.88 -3.77 -2.70
N PHE A 308 11.62 -4.53 -3.50
CA PHE A 308 12.90 -4.09 -4.06
C PHE A 308 12.76 -3.20 -5.30
N TYR A 309 11.83 -3.50 -6.21
CA TYR A 309 11.65 -2.70 -7.42
C TYR A 309 11.31 -1.22 -7.09
N PRO A 310 10.34 -0.91 -6.22
CA PRO A 310 10.05 0.49 -5.86
C PRO A 310 11.22 1.20 -5.15
N ALA A 311 12.05 0.46 -4.41
CA ALA A 311 13.23 1.03 -3.76
C ALA A 311 14.27 1.52 -4.79
N ILE A 312 14.41 0.81 -5.91
CA ILE A 312 15.28 1.22 -7.03
C ILE A 312 14.59 2.30 -7.89
N ASP A 313 13.31 2.12 -8.20
CA ASP A 313 12.56 3.05 -9.07
C ASP A 313 12.47 4.45 -8.46
N THR A 314 12.27 4.57 -7.15
CA THR A 314 12.15 5.89 -6.52
C THR A 314 13.49 6.59 -6.28
N ALA A 315 14.62 5.89 -6.41
CA ALA A 315 15.95 6.45 -6.20
C ALA A 315 16.25 7.62 -7.15
N ILE A 316 17.05 8.57 -6.65
CA ILE A 316 17.39 9.80 -7.39
C ILE A 316 18.62 9.57 -8.26
N GLY A 317 18.60 10.10 -9.48
CA GLY A 317 19.78 10.11 -10.36
C GLY A 317 19.93 8.85 -11.21
N PRO A 318 20.94 8.83 -12.10
CA PRO A 318 21.14 7.75 -13.06
C PRO A 318 21.76 6.49 -12.42
N ASP A 319 22.53 6.65 -11.35
CA ASP A 319 23.23 5.56 -10.66
C ASP A 319 22.72 5.40 -9.23
N VAL A 320 22.45 4.15 -8.87
CA VAL A 320 21.96 3.75 -7.55
C VAL A 320 23.08 3.05 -6.81
N MET A 321 23.27 3.45 -5.55
CA MET A 321 24.15 2.78 -4.62
C MET A 321 23.33 1.91 -3.66
N ILE A 322 23.72 0.63 -3.57
CA ILE A 322 23.14 -0.38 -2.67
C ILE A 322 24.22 -0.79 -1.68
N ASP A 323 24.02 -0.41 -0.42
CA ASP A 323 24.87 -0.74 0.72
C ASP A 323 24.29 -1.99 1.43
N ILE A 324 25.10 -3.05 1.51
CA ILE A 324 24.70 -4.37 2.02
C ILE A 324 25.57 -4.76 3.20
N SER A 325 24.95 -5.00 4.35
CA SER A 325 25.66 -5.38 5.58
C SER A 325 25.70 -6.89 5.81
N GLY A 326 24.75 -7.63 5.25
CA GLY A 326 24.67 -9.10 5.33
C GLY A 326 23.48 -9.66 4.53
N PRO A 327 23.39 -11.00 4.37
CA PRO A 327 22.40 -11.64 3.49
C PRO A 327 20.96 -11.56 4.02
N ALA A 328 20.77 -11.43 5.33
CA ALA A 328 19.47 -11.30 5.99
C ALA A 328 19.31 -9.95 6.71
N LEU A 329 20.21 -9.00 6.45
CA LEU A 329 20.18 -7.67 7.05
C LEU A 329 19.56 -6.67 6.07
N PRO A 330 18.91 -5.60 6.57
CA PRO A 330 18.36 -4.57 5.71
C PRO A 330 19.43 -4.00 4.77
N VAL A 331 19.05 -3.76 3.50
CA VAL A 331 19.90 -3.06 2.53
C VAL A 331 19.52 -1.60 2.46
N VAL A 332 20.50 -0.74 2.25
CA VAL A 332 20.29 0.71 2.08
C VAL A 332 20.48 1.08 0.62
N VAL A 333 19.45 1.65 0.02
CA VAL A 333 19.40 2.12 -1.36
C VAL A 333 19.37 3.65 -1.35
N ARG A 334 20.28 4.27 -2.10
CA ARG A 334 20.37 5.74 -2.25
C ARG A 334 20.98 6.12 -3.59
N SER A 335 20.90 7.39 -3.95
CA SER A 335 21.64 7.89 -5.12
C SER A 335 23.15 7.77 -4.88
N ALA A 336 23.91 7.51 -5.93
CA ALA A 336 25.37 7.58 -5.87
C ALA A 336 25.87 9.03 -5.61
N ASP A 337 25.12 10.03 -6.06
CA ASP A 337 25.52 11.44 -6.03
C ASP A 337 24.84 12.27 -4.94
N ASN A 338 23.71 11.78 -4.39
CA ASN A 338 22.89 12.54 -3.45
C ASN A 338 22.31 11.67 -2.29
N GLY A 339 22.48 12.13 -1.06
CA GLY A 339 21.95 11.46 0.14
C GLY A 339 20.51 11.84 0.51
N ASP A 340 19.87 12.76 -0.21
CA ASP A 340 18.60 13.34 0.26
C ASP A 340 17.40 12.38 0.22
N LEU A 341 17.49 11.25 -0.50
CA LEU A 341 16.54 10.13 -0.46
C LEU A 341 17.29 8.87 -0.06
N THR A 342 16.82 8.21 0.99
CA THR A 342 17.32 6.91 1.43
C THR A 342 16.16 5.94 1.58
N THR A 343 16.28 4.76 0.99
CA THR A 343 15.32 3.67 1.14
C THR A 343 16.02 2.46 1.75
N ILE A 344 15.49 1.96 2.87
CA ILE A 344 15.87 0.68 3.45
C ILE A 344 14.93 -0.37 2.89
N ALA A 345 15.45 -1.50 2.42
CA ALA A 345 14.65 -2.63 1.97
C ALA A 345 15.07 -3.91 2.71
N MET A 346 14.09 -4.67 3.20
CA MET A 346 14.34 -5.95 3.86
C MET A 346 14.52 -7.06 2.82
N PRO A 347 15.64 -7.80 2.86
CA PRO A 347 15.73 -9.04 2.11
C PRO A 347 14.80 -10.10 2.74
N ILE A 348 14.40 -11.06 1.92
CA ILE A 348 13.70 -12.26 2.36
C ILE A 348 14.70 -13.40 2.52
N ALA A 349 14.28 -14.47 3.21
CA ALA A 349 15.06 -15.70 3.24
C ALA A 349 15.30 -16.19 1.81
N THR A 350 16.55 -16.52 1.48
CA THR A 350 16.91 -17.04 0.16
C THR A 350 16.08 -18.30 -0.12
N PRO A 351 15.27 -18.33 -1.19
CA PRO A 351 14.46 -19.49 -1.51
C PRO A 351 15.34 -20.73 -1.68
N ASP A 352 14.99 -21.81 -0.97
CA ASP A 352 15.63 -23.10 -1.16
C ASP A 352 15.14 -23.70 -2.48
N PRO A 353 16.00 -23.91 -3.48
CA PRO A 353 15.60 -24.45 -4.78
C PRO A 353 15.05 -25.88 -4.69
N THR A 354 15.25 -26.58 -3.57
CA THR A 354 14.74 -27.94 -3.33
C THR A 354 13.37 -27.98 -2.67
N ARG A 355 12.85 -26.84 -2.19
CA ARG A 355 11.54 -26.75 -1.55
C ARG A 355 10.51 -26.25 -2.57
N PRO A 356 9.45 -27.03 -2.85
CA PRO A 356 8.41 -26.57 -3.76
C PRO A 356 7.77 -25.26 -3.24
N PRO A 357 7.30 -24.37 -4.13
CA PRO A 357 6.56 -23.19 -3.71
C PRO A 357 5.39 -23.63 -2.83
N ILE A 358 5.23 -22.99 -1.67
CA ILE A 358 4.08 -23.23 -0.81
C ILE A 358 2.88 -22.68 -1.56
N ASP A 359 2.07 -23.59 -2.08
CA ASP A 359 0.78 -23.28 -2.66
C ASP A 359 -0.19 -22.96 -1.52
N PHE A 360 -0.55 -21.68 -1.37
CA PHE A 360 -1.56 -21.25 -0.40
C PHE A 360 -2.99 -21.47 -0.90
N SER A 361 -3.20 -22.22 -1.99
CA SER A 361 -4.52 -22.51 -2.54
C SER A 361 -5.17 -23.82 -2.05
N ASP A 362 -4.54 -24.58 -1.14
CA ASP A 362 -5.16 -25.75 -0.50
C ASP A 362 -5.30 -25.57 1.03
N PRO A 363 -6.52 -25.34 1.55
CA PRO A 363 -6.79 -25.45 2.98
C PRO A 363 -7.36 -26.84 3.26
N GLU A 364 -6.51 -27.86 3.42
CA GLU A 364 -6.81 -29.09 4.19
C GLU A 364 -5.63 -30.08 4.12
N ASP A 365 -4.93 -30.32 5.24
CA ASP A 365 -5.12 -31.56 6.02
C ASP A 365 -4.31 -31.52 7.34
N PRO A 366 -4.93 -31.60 8.53
CA PRO A 366 -4.23 -31.78 9.79
C PRO A 366 -4.03 -33.27 10.06
N SER A 367 -2.76 -33.71 10.08
CA SER A 367 -2.38 -34.98 10.70
C SER A 367 -2.19 -34.83 12.21
#